data_AF-A0A3D0Y0K0-F1
#
_entry.id   AF-A0A3D0Y0K0-F1
#
_cell.length_a   1.000
_cell.length_b   1.000
_cell.length_c   1.000
_cell.angle_alpha   90.00
_cell.angle_beta   90.00
_cell.angle_gamma   90.00
#
_symmetry.space_group_name_H-M   'P 1'
#
loop_
_entity.id
_entity.type
_entity.pdbx_description
1 polymer ?
#
loop_
_entity_poly.entity_id
_entity_poly.type
_entity_poly.pdbx_seq_one_letter_code
_entity_poly.pdbx_strand_id
1 'polypeptide(L)'
;MFDNIIGNDKIKQELISSVRSNKYSHSYLFVGTSGIGKKLIAKEFAKMILCEADEKYCNKCKSCLEFNSGNNPDFFEIVPDGANVKIDQIRQIQSKAFEPPIIST
;
A
#
# COMPACT_ATOMS: atom_id res chain seq x y z
N MET A 1 -0.81 12.56 4.44
CA MET A 1 -1.26 11.14 4.43
C MET A 1 -1.91 10.79 3.10
N PHE A 2 -2.75 11.67 2.54
CA PHE A 2 -3.33 11.52 1.19
C PHE A 2 -3.38 12.88 0.49
N ASP A 3 -2.39 13.73 0.77
CA ASP A 3 -2.50 15.18 0.63
C ASP A 3 -2.53 15.62 -0.84
N ASN A 4 -2.03 14.76 -1.74
CA ASN A 4 -2.01 14.95 -3.18
C ASN A 4 -3.19 14.28 -3.92
N ILE A 5 -4.19 13.79 -3.19
CA ILE A 5 -5.38 13.14 -3.76
C ILE A 5 -6.58 14.02 -3.48
N ILE A 6 -7.29 14.48 -4.51
CA ILE A 6 -8.47 15.34 -4.34
C ILE A 6 -9.72 14.45 -4.15
N GLY A 7 -10.60 14.80 -3.20
CA GLY A 7 -11.86 14.09 -2.92
C GLY A 7 -11.68 12.74 -2.20
N ASN A 8 -12.72 11.89 -2.22
CA ASN A 8 -12.76 10.60 -1.51
C ASN A 8 -12.58 10.71 0.02
N ASP A 9 -12.98 11.84 0.62
CA ASP A 9 -12.63 12.17 2.01
C ASP A 9 -13.15 11.13 3.02
N LYS A 10 -14.38 10.64 2.83
CA LYS A 10 -14.94 9.57 3.67
C LYS A 10 -14.07 8.30 3.64
N ILE A 11 -13.70 7.85 2.45
CA ILE A 11 -12.86 6.64 2.27
C ILE A 11 -11.49 6.84 2.90
N LYS A 12 -10.85 8.00 2.68
CA LYS A 12 -9.55 8.31 3.30
C LYS A 12 -9.64 8.25 4.82
N GLN A 13 -10.66 8.87 5.43
CA GLN A 13 -10.81 8.85 6.88
C GLN A 13 -11.04 7.44 7.44
N GLU A 14 -11.84 6.62 6.75
CA GLU A 14 -12.05 5.21 7.13
C GLU A 14 -10.73 4.41 7.11
N LEU A 15 -9.92 4.57 6.06
CA LEU A 15 -8.60 3.92 5.95
C LEU A 15 -7.60 4.42 6.99
N ILE A 16 -7.58 5.72 7.28
CA ILE A 16 -6.73 6.29 8.34
C ILE A 16 -7.11 5.70 9.69
N SER A 17 -8.41 5.65 9.99
CA SER A 17 -8.94 5.11 11.23
C SER A 17 -8.62 3.63 11.40
N SER A 18 -8.74 2.83 10.33
CA SER A 18 -8.45 1.39 10.38
C SER A 18 -6.98 1.10 10.67
N VAL A 19 -6.04 1.89 10.11
CA VAL A 19 -4.61 1.74 10.40
C VAL A 19 -4.27 2.17 11.81
N ARG A 20 -4.76 3.33 12.25
CA ARG A 20 -4.50 3.84 13.61
C ARG A 20 -5.05 2.94 14.72
N SER A 21 -6.18 2.29 14.46
CA SER A 21 -6.78 1.35 15.40
C SER A 21 -6.25 -0.09 15.26
N ASN A 22 -5.34 -0.35 14.32
CA ASN A 22 -4.84 -1.68 13.97
C ASN A 22 -5.97 -2.68 13.63
N LYS A 23 -7.03 -2.19 12.95
CA LYS A 23 -8.24 -2.95 12.56
C LYS A 23 -8.49 -2.90 11.05
N TYR A 24 -7.44 -2.93 10.26
CA TYR A 24 -7.54 -3.03 8.80
C TYR A 24 -7.70 -4.49 8.35
N SER A 25 -8.34 -4.70 7.20
CA SER A 25 -8.53 -6.01 6.58
C SER A 25 -7.26 -6.49 5.87
N HIS A 26 -7.12 -7.80 5.69
CA HIS A 26 -6.05 -8.39 4.88
C HIS A 26 -6.20 -8.10 3.37
N SER A 27 -7.38 -7.68 2.92
CA SER A 27 -7.66 -7.42 1.51
C SER A 27 -8.67 -6.28 1.31
N TYR A 28 -8.47 -5.53 0.22
CA TYR A 28 -9.31 -4.41 -0.21
C TYR A 28 -9.46 -4.41 -1.72
N LEU A 29 -10.68 -4.13 -2.21
CA LEU A 29 -10.97 -3.92 -3.63
C LEU A 29 -11.44 -2.47 -3.84
N PHE A 30 -10.61 -1.66 -4.50
CA PHE A 30 -10.97 -0.28 -4.84
C PHE A 30 -11.74 -0.22 -6.16
N VAL A 31 -13.01 0.16 -6.11
CA VAL A 31 -13.91 0.24 -7.28
C VAL A 31 -14.28 1.68 -7.57
N GLY A 32 -14.40 2.04 -8.85
CA GLY A 32 -14.81 3.37 -9.30
C GLY A 32 -14.27 3.71 -10.69
N THR A 33 -14.62 4.89 -11.20
CA THR A 33 -14.23 5.36 -12.54
C THR A 33 -12.71 5.51 -12.69
N SER A 34 -12.20 5.50 -13.92
CA SER A 34 -10.78 5.74 -14.18
C SER A 34 -10.39 7.18 -13.80
N GLY A 35 -9.16 7.38 -13.31
CA GLY A 35 -8.64 8.71 -12.97
C GLY A 35 -8.95 9.21 -11.54
N ILE A 36 -9.84 8.56 -10.77
CA ILE A 36 -10.21 9.04 -9.41
C ILE A 36 -9.15 8.80 -8.32
N GLY A 37 -7.95 8.35 -8.69
CA GLY A 37 -6.87 8.11 -7.73
C GLY A 37 -6.91 6.78 -6.98
N LYS A 38 -7.67 5.77 -7.43
CA LYS A 38 -7.76 4.45 -6.77
C LYS A 38 -6.39 3.83 -6.44
N LYS A 39 -5.50 3.82 -7.43
CA LYS A 39 -4.13 3.30 -7.28
C LYS A 39 -3.30 4.14 -6.32
N LEU A 40 -3.46 5.47 -6.34
CA LEU A 40 -2.77 6.37 -5.41
C LEU A 40 -3.22 6.13 -3.97
N ILE A 41 -4.53 6.00 -3.74
CA ILE A 41 -5.07 5.67 -2.41
C ILE A 41 -4.52 4.32 -1.93
N ALA A 42 -4.51 3.30 -2.79
CA ALA A 42 -3.98 1.98 -2.44
C ALA A 42 -2.49 2.05 -2.05
N LYS A 43 -1.66 2.82 -2.79
CA LYS A 43 -0.23 2.98 -2.47
C LYS A 43 0.00 3.76 -1.18
N GLU A 44 -0.68 4.88 -0.96
CA GLU A 44 -0.55 5.62 0.30
C GLU A 44 -1.05 4.79 1.50
N PHE A 45 -2.12 4.02 1.33
CA PHE A 45 -2.61 3.12 2.38
C PHE A 45 -1.60 2.01 2.71
N ALA A 46 -0.99 1.38 1.71
CA ALA A 46 0.06 0.38 1.93
C ALA A 46 1.27 0.99 2.67
N LYS A 47 1.68 2.19 2.27
CA LYS A 47 2.76 2.93 2.94
C LYS A 47 2.45 3.24 4.41
N MET A 48 1.20 3.54 4.74
CA MET A 48 0.80 3.76 6.13
C MET A 48 0.92 2.49 6.97
N ILE A 49 0.51 1.34 6.41
CA ILE A 49 0.61 0.04 7.08
C ILE A 49 2.07 -0.31 7.36
N LEU A 50 2.95 -0.10 6.38
CA LEU A 50 4.39 -0.41 6.47
C LEU A 50 5.18 0.62 7.30
N CYS A 51 4.58 1.74 7.68
CA CYS A 51 5.25 2.76 8.49
C CYS A 51 5.50 2.25 9.91
N GLU A 52 6.77 2.29 10.32
CA GLU A 52 7.24 1.84 11.64
C GLU A 52 6.94 2.85 12.77
N ALA A 53 6.65 4.11 12.42
CA ALA A 53 6.33 5.14 13.41
C ALA A 53 4.87 5.03 13.91
N ASP A 54 4.62 5.43 15.16
CA ASP A 54 3.30 5.34 15.81
C ASP A 54 2.21 6.15 15.10
N GLU A 55 2.57 7.28 14.49
CA GLU A 55 1.64 8.10 13.70
C GLU A 55 1.16 7.40 12.41
N LYS A 56 1.80 6.28 12.04
CA LYS A 56 1.57 5.49 10.83
C LYS A 56 1.63 6.29 9.52
N TYR A 57 2.29 7.45 9.54
CA TYR A 57 2.61 8.25 8.36
C TYR A 57 3.69 9.31 8.66
N CYS A 58 4.95 8.88 8.72
CA CYS A 58 6.04 9.77 9.12
C CYS A 58 6.88 10.34 7.96
N ASN A 59 6.88 9.66 6.79
CA ASN A 59 7.74 9.97 5.63
C ASN A 59 9.25 10.00 5.90
N LYS A 60 9.72 9.56 7.07
CA LYS A 60 11.12 9.71 7.52
C LYS A 60 11.76 8.43 8.05
N CYS A 61 10.97 7.42 8.44
CA CYS A 61 11.51 6.12 8.85
C CYS A 61 12.06 5.36 7.64
N LYS A 62 12.90 4.36 7.90
CA LYS A 62 13.58 3.59 6.85
C LYS A 62 12.57 2.99 5.86
N SER A 63 11.52 2.33 6.37
CA SER A 63 10.45 1.77 5.54
C SER A 63 9.80 2.82 4.62
N CYS A 64 9.47 4.01 5.15
CA CYS A 64 8.87 5.11 4.37
C CYS A 64 9.81 5.65 3.28
N LEU A 65 11.10 5.84 3.60
CA LEU A 65 12.10 6.35 2.66
C LEU A 65 12.30 5.37 1.51
N GLU A 66 12.46 4.09 1.84
CA GLU A 66 12.62 3.04 0.83
C GLU A 66 11.36 2.89 -0.02
N PHE A 67 10.17 3.00 0.57
CA PHE A 67 8.89 2.95 -0.16
C PHE A 67 8.81 4.07 -1.19
N ASN A 68 9.15 5.30 -0.78
CA ASN A 68 9.15 6.47 -1.66
C ASN A 68 10.20 6.34 -2.78
N SER A 69 11.33 5.67 -2.52
CA SER A 69 12.36 5.40 -3.53
C SER A 69 12.06 4.20 -4.44
N GLY A 70 11.01 3.42 -4.14
CA GLY A 70 10.66 2.20 -4.86
C GLY A 70 11.50 0.98 -4.49
N ASN A 71 12.22 1.00 -3.37
CA ASN A 71 13.15 -0.05 -2.94
C ASN A 71 12.71 -0.77 -1.65
N ASN A 72 11.50 -0.51 -1.16
CA ASN A 72 11.02 -1.18 0.06
C ASN A 72 10.79 -2.69 -0.23
N PRO A 73 11.50 -3.60 0.46
CA PRO A 73 11.44 -5.03 0.19
C PRO A 73 10.14 -5.69 0.65
N ASP A 74 9.36 -5.02 1.52
CA ASP A 74 8.09 -5.51 2.05
C ASP A 74 6.89 -4.99 1.25
N PHE A 75 7.14 -4.16 0.23
CA PHE A 75 6.12 -3.66 -0.69
C PHE A 75 6.27 -4.27 -2.08
N PHE A 76 5.22 -4.96 -2.54
CA PHE A 76 5.19 -5.58 -3.87
C PHE A 76 4.06 -4.97 -4.71
N GLU A 77 4.43 -4.46 -5.89
CA GLU A 77 3.48 -3.93 -6.86
C GLU A 77 3.45 -4.80 -8.11
N ILE A 78 2.30 -5.42 -8.40
CA ILE A 78 2.08 -6.13 -9.66
C ILE A 78 1.60 -5.15 -10.71
N VAL A 79 2.35 -5.08 -11.81
CA VAL A 79 1.93 -4.42 -13.03
C VAL A 79 1.73 -5.45 -14.13
N PRO A 80 0.71 -5.32 -14.99
CA PRO A 80 0.54 -6.21 -16.14
C PRO A 80 1.80 -6.29 -17.00
N ASP A 81 2.15 -7.48 -17.45
CA ASP A 81 3.19 -7.70 -18.46
C ASP A 81 2.50 -7.82 -19.83
N GLY A 82 2.53 -6.71 -20.57
CA GLY A 82 1.72 -6.52 -21.77
C GLY A 82 0.27 -6.21 -21.41
N ALA A 83 -0.67 -6.98 -21.96
CA ALA A 83 -2.11 -6.74 -21.76
C ALA A 83 -2.66 -7.41 -20.48
N ASN A 84 -1.93 -8.34 -19.86
CA ASN A 84 -2.44 -9.17 -18.78
C ASN A 84 -1.44 -9.31 -17.64
N VAL A 85 -1.94 -9.57 -16.43
CA VAL A 85 -1.11 -10.09 -15.34
C VAL A 85 -0.85 -11.57 -15.59
N LYS A 86 0.42 -11.96 -15.67
CA LYS A 86 0.82 -13.34 -15.93
C LYS A 86 0.71 -14.19 -14.67
N ILE A 87 0.43 -15.48 -14.84
CA ILE A 87 0.33 -16.45 -13.73
C ILE A 87 1.62 -16.48 -12.91
N ASP A 88 2.78 -16.40 -13.56
CA ASP A 88 4.06 -16.45 -12.87
C ASP A 88 4.31 -15.24 -11.97
N GLN A 89 3.77 -14.05 -12.32
CA GLN A 89 3.83 -12.87 -11.44
C GLN A 89 3.04 -13.11 -10.14
N ILE A 90 1.87 -13.76 -10.26
CA ILE A 90 1.04 -14.11 -9.10
C ILE A 90 1.77 -15.13 -8.21
N ARG A 91 2.35 -16.18 -8.80
CA ARG A 91 3.09 -17.22 -8.08
C ARG A 91 4.29 -16.66 -7.31
N GLN A 92 5.03 -15.72 -7.90
CA GLN A 92 6.15 -15.06 -7.23
C GLN A 92 5.71 -14.34 -5.95
N ILE A 93 4.58 -13.63 -5.98
CA ILE A 93 4.09 -12.91 -4.80
C ILE A 93 3.50 -13.83 -3.75
N GLN A 94 2.83 -14.91 -4.16
CA GLN A 94 2.42 -15.94 -3.21
C GLN A 94 3.61 -16.50 -2.45
N SER A 95 4.74 -16.75 -3.13
CA SER A 95 5.97 -17.19 -2.47
C SER A 95 6.51 -16.11 -1.51
N LYS A 96 6.54 -14.85 -1.94
CA LYS A 96 7.03 -13.73 -1.12
C LYS A 96 6.20 -13.47 0.13
N ALA A 97 4.89 -13.70 0.07
CA ALA A 97 3.99 -13.51 1.21
C ALA A 97 4.27 -14.48 2.38
N PHE A 98 4.98 -15.58 2.15
CA PHE A 98 5.42 -16.51 3.20
C PHE A 98 6.78 -16.13 3.81
N GLU A 99 7.50 -15.18 3.22
CA GLU A 99 8.74 -14.66 3.80
C GLU A 99 8.41 -13.66 4.91
N PRO A 100 9.14 -13.67 6.05
CA PRO A 100 8.96 -12.66 7.09
C PRO A 100 9.39 -11.28 6.56
N PRO A 101 8.77 -10.20 7.07
CA PRO A 101 9.15 -8.85 6.66
C PRO A 101 10.60 -8.54 7.05
N ILE A 102 11.30 -7.83 6.18
CA ILE A 102 12.72 -7.52 6.33
C ILE A 102 12.91 -6.20 7.09
N ILE A 103 12.03 -5.22 6.90
CA ILE A 103 12.20 -3.86 7.44
C ILE A 103 10.96 -3.39 8.20
N SER A 104 9.77 -3.76 7.77
CA SER A 104 8.51 -3.25 8.30
C SER A 104 7.98 -4.17 9.41
N THR A 105 7.80 -3.64 10.62
CA THR A 105 7.22 -4.35 11.78
C THR A 105 6.10 -3.56 12.44
#